data_AF-A2BLP5-F1
#
_entry.id   AF-A2BLP5-F1
#
_cell.length_a   1.000
_cell.length_b   1.000
_cell.length_c   1.000
_cell.angle_alpha   90.00
_cell.angle_beta   90.00
_cell.angle_gamma   90.00
#
_symmetry.space_group_name_H-M   'P 1'
#
loop_
_entity.id
_entity.type
_entity.pdbx_description
1 polymer ?
#
loop_
_entity_poly.entity_id
_entity_poly.type
_entity_poly.pdbx_seq_one_letter_code
_entity_poly.pdbx_strand_id
1 'polypeptide(L)'
;MPTVSIKVIPIGVGPSLSRYIARVVALLEAKGYKPLVTPDTTVIQVNDVSEIGPLVRMIHDELYSMGVARVLTIIMIDERRDVAEAPPQAAVEKVLARLQEERKKFTRDVHGVI
;
A
#
# COMPACT_ATOMS: atom_id res chain seq x y z
N MET A 1 3.36 -9.96 -11.10
CA MET A 1 4.09 -9.24 -10.04
C MET A 1 3.10 -8.75 -8.98
N PRO A 2 3.10 -9.28 -7.75
CA PRO A 2 2.17 -8.85 -6.69
C PRO A 2 2.34 -7.37 -6.30
N THR A 3 1.23 -6.67 -6.08
CA THR A 3 1.21 -5.34 -5.44
C THR A 3 0.90 -5.53 -3.96
N VAL A 4 1.72 -4.93 -3.09
CA VAL A 4 1.62 -5.09 -1.64
C VAL A 4 1.43 -3.74 -0.99
N SER A 5 0.33 -3.57 -0.28
CA SER A 5 0.08 -2.40 0.58
C SER A 5 0.48 -2.74 2.01
N ILE A 6 1.42 -1.97 2.55
CA ILE A 6 1.98 -2.18 3.89
C ILE A 6 1.54 -1.02 4.78
N LYS A 7 0.84 -1.34 5.85
CA LYS A 7 0.51 -0.39 6.92
C LYS A 7 1.29 -0.77 8.16
N VAL A 8 2.13 0.14 8.63
CA VAL A 8 2.95 -0.06 9.82
C VAL A 8 2.49 0.90 10.90
N ILE A 9 2.16 0.36 12.07
CA ILE A 9 1.65 1.11 13.22
C ILE A 9 2.56 0.82 14.42
N PRO A 10 3.56 1.68 14.68
CA PRO A 10 4.29 1.68 15.94
C PRO A 10 3.34 2.02 17.09
N ILE A 11 3.30 1.18 18.12
CA ILE A 11 2.41 1.36 19.28
C ILE A 11 3.25 1.82 20.48
N GLY A 12 2.76 2.84 21.19
CA GLY A 12 3.39 3.36 22.41
C GLY A 12 4.44 4.46 22.18
N VAL A 13 4.50 5.05 20.97
CA VAL A 13 5.53 6.05 20.60
C VAL A 13 5.00 7.49 20.55
N GLY A 14 3.81 7.74 21.11
CA GLY A 14 3.12 9.02 21.03
C GLY A 14 2.29 9.18 19.74
N PRO A 15 1.66 10.36 19.55
CA PRO A 15 0.69 10.59 18.48
C PRO A 15 1.32 10.79 17.09
N SER A 16 2.61 11.17 17.01
CA SER A 16 3.28 11.46 15.74
C SER A 16 4.03 10.24 15.23
N LEU A 17 3.56 9.69 14.10
CA LEU A 17 4.14 8.48 13.50
C LEU A 17 5.13 8.78 12.36
N SER A 18 5.15 10.01 11.83
CA SER A 18 5.84 10.36 10.58
C SER A 18 7.34 10.01 10.59
N ARG A 19 8.03 10.18 11.72
CA ARG A 19 9.45 9.79 11.88
C ARG A 19 9.67 8.30 11.59
N TYR A 20 8.80 7.45 12.11
CA TYR A 20 8.92 6.00 11.97
C TYR A 20 8.55 5.54 10.56
N ILE A 21 7.49 6.12 10.00
CA ILE A 21 7.06 5.80 8.63
C ILE A 21 8.11 6.25 7.62
N ALA A 22 8.68 7.46 7.77
CA ALA A 22 9.77 7.93 6.91
C ALA A 22 10.99 7.00 6.95
N ARG A 23 11.33 6.45 8.13
CA ARG A 23 12.41 5.48 8.26
C ARG A 23 12.12 4.18 7.52
N VAL A 24 10.89 3.67 7.62
CA VAL A 24 10.46 2.47 6.89
C VAL A 24 10.50 2.71 5.38
N VAL A 25 10.03 3.86 4.90
CA VAL A 25 10.07 4.22 3.47
C VAL A 25 11.52 4.27 2.97
N ALA A 26 12.41 4.94 3.68
CA ALA A 26 13.83 5.01 3.33
C ALA A 26 14.51 3.62 3.32
N LEU A 27 14.13 2.74 4.25
CA LEU A 27 14.61 1.35 4.29
C LEU A 27 14.16 0.57 3.04
N LEU A 28 12.91 0.74 2.60
CA LEU A 28 12.39 0.11 1.38
C LEU A 28 13.14 0.61 0.13
N GLU A 29 13.37 1.92 0.02
CA GLU A 29 14.15 2.50 -1.08
C GLU A 29 15.59 1.96 -1.11
N ALA A 30 16.24 1.87 0.05
CA ALA A 30 17.59 1.33 0.18
C ALA A 30 17.68 -0.16 -0.24
N LYS A 31 16.56 -0.88 -0.24
CA LYS A 31 16.45 -2.28 -0.71
C LYS A 31 16.04 -2.40 -2.17
N GLY A 32 15.94 -1.28 -2.88
CA GLY A 32 15.62 -1.25 -4.32
C GLY A 32 14.12 -1.27 -4.63
N TYR A 33 13.25 -1.22 -3.62
CA TYR A 33 11.82 -1.04 -3.84
C TYR A 33 11.52 0.40 -4.27
N LYS A 34 10.37 0.59 -4.92
CA LYS A 34 9.84 1.91 -5.31
C LYS A 34 8.56 2.20 -4.51
N PRO A 35 8.68 2.57 -3.22
CA PRO A 35 7.52 2.80 -2.38
C PRO A 35 6.69 3.98 -2.85
N LEU A 36 5.39 3.74 -3.02
CA LEU A 36 4.38 4.78 -3.17
C LEU A 36 3.74 5.03 -1.81
N VAL A 37 4.07 6.16 -1.20
CA VAL A 37 3.43 6.60 0.04
C VAL A 37 2.03 7.10 -0.28
N THR A 38 1.03 6.54 0.41
CA THR A 38 -0.37 6.97 0.34
C THR A 38 -0.83 7.45 1.72
N PRO A 39 -2.02 8.07 1.85
CA PRO A 39 -2.49 8.55 3.15
C PRO A 39 -2.58 7.47 4.25
N ASP A 40 -2.75 6.19 3.90
CA ASP A 40 -2.96 5.11 4.87
C ASP A 40 -1.88 4.02 4.87
N THR A 41 -1.23 3.80 3.71
CA THR A 41 -0.30 2.69 3.50
C THR A 41 0.89 3.11 2.65
N THR A 42 1.94 2.30 2.65
CA THR A 42 3.00 2.35 1.64
C THR A 42 2.83 1.18 0.68
N VAL A 43 2.70 1.47 -0.62
CA VAL A 43 2.48 0.45 -1.66
C VAL A 43 3.80 0.16 -2.36
N ILE A 44 4.13 -1.12 -2.52
CA ILE A 44 5.28 -1.61 -3.29
C ILE A 44 4.87 -2.72 -4.23
N GLN A 45 5.78 -3.11 -5.12
CA GLN A 45 5.67 -4.34 -5.90
C GLN A 45 6.80 -5.29 -5.51
N VAL A 46 6.48 -6.56 -5.42
CA VAL A 46 7.43 -7.66 -5.17
C VAL A 46 7.42 -8.60 -6.35
N ASN A 47 8.50 -9.32 -6.61
CA ASN A 47 8.52 -10.29 -7.71
C ASN A 47 7.72 -11.54 -7.35
N ASP A 48 7.85 -11.97 -6.09
CA ASP A 48 7.20 -13.15 -5.54
C ASP A 48 6.68 -12.89 -4.12
N VAL A 49 5.57 -13.54 -3.77
CA VAL A 49 4.94 -13.39 -2.44
C VAL A 49 5.84 -13.86 -1.28
N SER A 50 6.83 -14.72 -1.55
CA SER A 50 7.82 -15.15 -0.56
C SER A 50 8.70 -14.01 -0.04
N GLU A 51 8.83 -12.90 -0.77
CA GLU A 51 9.58 -11.72 -0.32
C GLU A 51 8.93 -11.04 0.91
N ILE A 52 7.64 -11.26 1.13
CA ILE A 52 6.85 -10.53 2.15
C ILE A 52 7.32 -10.86 3.57
N GLY A 53 7.63 -12.12 3.87
CA GLY A 53 8.10 -12.52 5.19
C GLY A 53 9.40 -11.81 5.61
N PRO A 54 10.48 -11.92 4.81
CA PRO A 54 11.73 -11.19 5.03
C PRO A 54 11.54 -9.67 5.10
N LEU A 55 10.67 -9.11 4.25
CA LEU A 55 10.37 -7.68 4.25
C LEU A 55 9.76 -7.22 5.57
N VAL A 56 8.74 -7.94 6.07
CA VAL A 56 8.10 -7.65 7.36
C VAL A 56 9.10 -7.72 8.49
N ARG A 57 9.92 -8.76 8.50
CA ARG A 57 10.95 -8.94 9.53
C ARG A 57 11.92 -7.76 9.55
N MET A 58 12.41 -7.36 8.38
CA MET A 58 13.32 -6.21 8.22
C MET A 58 12.71 -4.90 8.74
N ILE A 59 11.44 -4.63 8.41
CA ILE A 59 10.71 -3.46 8.89
C ILE A 59 10.57 -3.47 10.41
N HIS A 60 10.23 -4.62 10.99
CA HIS A 60 10.08 -4.77 12.43
C HIS A 60 11.42 -4.58 13.15
N ASP A 61 12.48 -5.24 12.70
CA ASP A 61 13.82 -5.12 13.27
C ASP A 61 14.33 -3.66 13.22
N GLU A 62 14.07 -2.94 12.12
CA GLU A 62 14.41 -1.51 12.01
C GLU A 62 13.66 -0.68 13.06
N LEU A 63 12.35 -0.87 13.21
CA LEU A 63 11.57 -0.14 14.21
C LEU A 63 11.94 -0.50 15.64
N TYR A 64 12.27 -1.77 15.91
CA TYR A 64 12.80 -2.18 17.22
C TYR A 64 14.12 -1.48 17.54
N SER A 65 15.02 -1.33 16.55
CA SER A 65 16.27 -0.59 16.72
C SER A 65 16.05 0.91 17.04
N MET A 66 14.91 1.47 16.63
CA MET A 66 14.49 2.84 16.96
C MET A 66 13.85 2.97 18.36
N GLY A 67 13.75 1.89 19.13
CA GLY A 67 13.15 1.86 20.46
C GLY A 67 11.64 1.66 20.48
N VAL A 68 11.02 1.26 19.37
CA VAL A 68 9.58 0.91 19.35
C VAL A 68 9.40 -0.41 20.11
N ALA A 69 8.51 -0.46 21.11
CA ALA A 69 8.32 -1.70 21.88
C ALA A 69 7.35 -2.68 21.21
N ARG A 70 6.41 -2.18 20.40
CA ARG A 70 5.36 -2.98 19.75
C ARG A 70 5.05 -2.42 18.36
N VAL A 71 5.05 -3.30 17.36
CA VAL A 71 4.72 -2.96 15.98
C VAL A 71 3.51 -3.80 15.56
N LEU A 72 2.46 -3.13 15.08
CA LEU A 72 1.36 -3.78 14.36
C LEU A 72 1.57 -3.52 12.86
N THR A 73 1.56 -4.57 12.06
CA THR A 73 1.64 -4.45 10.60
C THR A 73 0.44 -5.11 9.97
N ILE A 74 -0.21 -4.41 9.05
CA ILE A 74 -1.29 -4.92 8.20
C ILE A 74 -0.74 -4.97 6.78
N ILE A 75 -0.94 -6.09 6.12
CA ILE A 75 -0.46 -6.34 4.76
C ILE A 75 -1.65 -6.74 3.92
N MET A 76 -1.80 -6.08 2.79
CA MET A 76 -2.73 -6.47 1.74
C MET A 76 -1.93 -6.85 0.52
N ILE A 77 -2.22 -8.02 -0.04
CA ILE A 77 -1.54 -8.57 -1.23
C ILE A 77 -2.57 -8.64 -2.33
N ASP A 78 -2.31 -7.95 -3.43
CA ASP A 78 -3.06 -8.06 -4.67
C ASP A 78 -2.17 -8.75 -5.71
N GLU A 79 -2.42 -10.04 -5.93
CA GLU A 79 -1.74 -10.85 -6.93
C GLU A 79 -2.74 -11.35 -7.96
N ARG A 80 -2.43 -11.10 -9.23
CA ARG A 80 -3.13 -11.66 -10.39
C ARG A 80 -2.13 -12.27 -11.34
N ARG A 81 -2.55 -13.32 -12.05
CA ARG A 81 -1.68 -14.11 -12.95
C ARG A 81 -1.93 -13.85 -14.44
N ASP A 82 -3.00 -13.15 -14.76
CA ASP A 82 -3.40 -12.82 -16.13
C ASP A 82 -2.73 -11.54 -16.66
N VAL A 83 -2.02 -10.80 -15.79
CA VAL A 83 -1.25 -9.61 -16.15
C VAL A 83 0.16 -9.77 -15.57
N ALA A 84 1.17 -9.77 -16.45
CA ALA A 84 2.56 -9.96 -16.03
C ALA A 84 3.06 -8.78 -15.17
N GLU A 85 2.86 -7.55 -15.66
CA GLU A 85 3.25 -6.31 -14.99
C GLU A 85 2.21 -5.21 -15.21
N ALA A 86 1.87 -4.51 -14.14
CA ALA A 86 1.14 -3.25 -14.18
C ALA A 86 1.57 -2.41 -12.96
N PRO A 87 1.88 -1.12 -13.13
CA PRO A 87 2.20 -0.26 -11.99
C PRO A 87 0.97 -0.05 -11.10
N PRO A 88 1.11 0.17 -9.78
CA PRO A 88 -0.03 0.37 -8.88
C PRO A 88 -0.99 1.48 -9.32
N GLN A 89 -0.46 2.55 -9.92
CA GLN A 89 -1.22 3.69 -10.44
C GLN A 89 -2.21 3.30 -11.55
N ALA A 90 -1.91 2.25 -12.34
CA ALA A 90 -2.79 1.81 -13.42
C ALA A 90 -4.15 1.33 -12.89
N ALA A 91 -4.22 0.80 -11.66
CA ALA A 91 -5.49 0.45 -11.03
C ALA A 91 -6.35 1.69 -10.77
N VAL A 92 -5.73 2.77 -10.26
CA VAL A 92 -6.40 4.05 -10.01
C VAL A 92 -6.92 4.66 -11.30
N GLU A 93 -6.10 4.71 -12.35
CA GLU A 93 -6.48 5.25 -13.67
C GLU A 93 -7.68 4.52 -14.26
N LYS A 94 -7.68 3.17 -14.22
CA LYS A 94 -8.78 2.35 -14.71
C LYS A 94 -10.08 2.61 -13.94
N VAL A 95 -9.99 2.77 -12.62
CA VAL A 95 -11.16 3.12 -11.79
C VAL A 95 -11.68 4.50 -12.16
N LEU A 96 -10.81 5.51 -12.30
CA LEU A 96 -11.22 6.87 -12.66
C LEU A 96 -11.84 6.95 -14.06
N ALA A 97 -11.32 6.20 -15.03
CA ALA A 97 -11.91 6.12 -16.36
C ALA A 97 -13.34 5.55 -16.31
N ARG A 98 -13.52 4.42 -15.61
CA ARG A 98 -14.84 3.77 -15.43
C ARG A 98 -15.81 4.59 -14.59
N LEU A 99 -15.31 5.36 -13.62
CA LEU A 99 -16.12 6.22 -12.77
C LEU A 99 -16.93 7.23 -13.58
N GLN A 100 -16.40 7.73 -14.71
CA GLN A 100 -17.13 8.65 -15.59
C GLN A 100 -18.31 7.98 -16.28
N GLU A 101 -18.18 6.71 -16.65
CA GLU A 101 -19.26 5.92 -17.26
C GLU A 101 -20.36 5.65 -16.23
N GLU A 102 -19.98 5.23 -15.02
CA GLU A 102 -20.91 4.95 -13.93
C GLU A 102 -21.68 6.20 -13.50
N ARG A 103 -21.02 7.37 -13.43
CA ARG A 103 -21.69 8.65 -13.14
C ARG A 103 -22.81 8.97 -14.15
N LYS A 104 -22.58 8.73 -15.44
CA LYS A 104 -23.59 8.97 -16.49
C LYS A 104 -24.78 8.02 -16.38
N LYS A 105 -24.55 6.76 -16.00
CA LYS A 105 -25.63 5.78 -15.74
C LYS A 105 -26.46 6.21 -14.53
N PHE A 106 -25.80 6.58 -13.43
CA PHE A 106 -26.48 7.04 -12.22
C PHE A 106 -27.37 8.26 -12.47
N THR A 107 -26.93 9.23 -13.29
CA THR A 107 -27.78 10.37 -13.67
C THR A 107 -29.01 9.95 -14.47
N ARG A 108 -28.93 8.90 -15.30
CA ARG A 108 -30.08 8.36 -16.04
C ARG A 108 -31.05 7.60 -15.14
N ASP A 109 -30.52 6.81 -14.21
CA ASP A 109 -31.34 6.01 -13.30
C ASP A 109 -32.11 6.88 -12.28
N VAL A 110 -31.54 8.02 -11.86
CA VAL A 110 -32.22 8.97 -10.96
C VAL A 110 -33.34 9.76 -11.67
N HIS A 111 -33.22 10.03 -12.98
CA HIS A 111 -34.26 10.71 -13.76
C HIS A 111 -35.30 9.76 -14.38
N GLY A 112 -35.15 8.44 -14.20
CA GLY A 112 -36.13 7.41 -14.56
C GLY A 112 -37.08 7.03 -13.42
N VAL A 113 -36.95 7.68 -12.25
CA VAL A 113 -37.83 7.51 -11.08
C VAL A 113 -38.48 8.87 -10.73
N ILE A 114 -39.17 9.47 -11.70
CA ILE A 114 -40.32 10.37 -11.49
C ILE A 114 -41.31 10.10 -12.63
#